data_AF-A0A1J5IBW9-F1
#
_entry.id   AF-A0A1J5IBW9-F1
#
_cell.length_a   1.000
_cell.length_b   1.000
_cell.length_c   1.000
_cell.angle_alpha   90.00
_cell.angle_beta   90.00
_cell.angle_gamma   90.00
#
_symmetry.space_group_name_H-M   'P 1'
#
loop_
_entity.id
_entity.type
_entity.pdbx_description
1 polymer ?
#
loop_
_entity_poly.entity_id
_entity_poly.type
_entity_poly.pdbx_seq_one_letter_code
_entity_poly.pdbx_strand_id
1 'polypeptide(L)'
;MDFYFPTPYSEIFPSRRQPDVYIDKKDAIIELAFLPFVRMRHAIDDKLLENIEDFNDMVNLLQRQIRQENHHVRLIYSDLTLEVNNVTVPLTRMNFIFYYWMAKKCVEGSVVRYDFEPGDSVSMTYSAELFVCVDEIFAEGTDEHITAIEDLESRFENGLKKRFFDDRKVEIKEILTQYLGVNAPSYLIEKIPGQKANGMKLQPNQIEFG
;
A
#
# COMPACT_ATOMS: atom_id res chain seq x y z
N MET A 1 -24.31 -30.24 15.95
CA MET A 1 -22.84 -30.32 16.12
C MET A 1 -22.61 -30.48 17.61
N ASP A 2 -22.16 -31.64 18.07
CA ASP A 2 -21.98 -31.88 19.51
C ASP A 2 -20.59 -31.37 19.91
N PHE A 3 -20.56 -30.41 20.82
CA PHE A 3 -19.34 -29.82 21.36
C PHE A 3 -18.97 -30.56 22.65
N TYR A 4 -17.75 -31.11 22.71
CA TYR A 4 -17.28 -31.88 23.86
C TYR A 4 -16.33 -31.03 24.71
N PHE A 5 -16.71 -30.79 25.97
CA PHE A 5 -15.84 -30.15 26.96
C PHE A 5 -15.14 -31.21 27.82
N PRO A 6 -13.90 -30.97 28.30
CA PRO A 6 -13.28 -31.81 29.31
C PRO A 6 -14.11 -31.81 30.58
N THR A 7 -14.22 -32.98 31.19
CA THR A 7 -14.94 -33.17 32.45
C THR A 7 -13.94 -33.48 33.57
N PRO A 8 -14.18 -33.03 34.81
CA PRO A 8 -13.32 -33.36 35.94
C PRO A 8 -13.42 -34.84 36.36
N TYR A 9 -14.42 -35.55 35.84
CA TYR A 9 -14.67 -36.99 36.05
C TYR A 9 -14.49 -37.75 34.73
N SER A 10 -14.14 -39.03 34.84
CA SER A 10 -13.96 -39.93 33.71
C SER A 10 -15.28 -40.13 32.97
N GLU A 11 -15.26 -39.89 31.66
CA GLU A 11 -16.39 -40.14 30.77
C GLU A 11 -15.86 -40.64 29.43
N ILE A 12 -16.04 -41.93 29.16
CA ILE A 12 -15.45 -42.63 28.02
C ILE A 12 -16.42 -42.63 26.84
N PHE A 13 -15.92 -42.26 25.66
CA PHE A 13 -16.69 -42.29 24.42
C PHE A 13 -15.86 -42.85 23.26
N PRO A 14 -16.50 -43.52 22.28
CA PRO A 14 -15.81 -44.00 21.09
C PRO A 14 -15.34 -42.82 20.23
N SER A 15 -14.11 -42.90 19.72
CA SER A 15 -13.55 -41.90 18.83
C SER A 15 -14.31 -41.91 17.50
N ARG A 16 -14.75 -40.72 17.07
CA ARG A 16 -15.42 -40.54 15.77
C ARG A 16 -14.52 -40.87 14.57
N ARG A 17 -13.18 -40.82 14.74
CA ARG A 17 -12.20 -41.09 13.67
C ARG A 17 -11.70 -42.53 13.66
N GLN A 18 -11.74 -43.21 14.80
CA GLN A 18 -11.25 -44.58 14.97
C GLN A 18 -12.23 -45.32 15.90
N PRO A 19 -13.20 -46.07 15.35
CA PRO A 19 -14.30 -46.67 16.13
C PRO A 19 -13.83 -47.57 17.29
N ASP A 20 -12.65 -48.18 17.15
CA ASP A 20 -12.05 -49.08 18.15
C ASP A 20 -11.21 -48.36 19.21
N VAL A 21 -11.10 -47.03 19.13
CA VAL A 21 -10.37 -46.22 20.09
C VAL A 21 -11.37 -45.52 21.01
N TYR A 22 -11.21 -45.75 22.31
CA TYR A 22 -11.97 -45.08 23.35
C TYR A 22 -11.18 -43.89 23.89
N ILE A 23 -11.85 -42.75 24.04
CA ILE A 23 -11.28 -41.50 24.54
C ILE A 23 -11.98 -41.16 25.86
N ASP A 24 -11.20 -40.81 26.89
CA ASP A 24 -11.73 -40.24 28.13
C ASP A 24 -11.76 -38.72 28.03
N LYS A 25 -12.91 -38.09 28.30
CA LYS A 25 -13.03 -36.62 28.34
C LYS A 25 -12.13 -35.98 29.39
N LYS A 26 -11.77 -36.69 30.45
CA LYS A 26 -10.88 -36.19 31.49
C LYS A 26 -9.49 -35.83 30.96
N ASP A 27 -9.03 -36.56 29.94
CA ASP A 27 -7.70 -36.38 29.35
C ASP A 27 -7.72 -35.42 28.13
N ALA A 28 -8.86 -34.78 27.86
CA ALA A 28 -8.99 -33.85 26.75
C ALA A 28 -8.22 -32.55 27.03
N ILE A 29 -7.22 -32.28 26.19
CA ILE A 29 -6.49 -31.00 26.18
C ILE A 29 -7.28 -30.02 25.32
N ILE A 30 -7.81 -28.95 25.92
CA ILE A 30 -8.35 -27.82 25.14
C ILE A 30 -7.19 -26.95 24.70
N GLU A 31 -6.97 -26.87 23.40
CA GLU A 31 -6.19 -25.80 22.80
C GLU A 31 -7.13 -24.67 22.37
N LEU A 32 -7.06 -23.53 23.06
CA LEU A 32 -7.73 -22.31 22.64
C LEU A 32 -6.94 -21.68 21.50
N ALA A 33 -7.37 -21.93 20.26
CA ALA A 33 -6.89 -21.16 19.13
C ALA A 33 -7.38 -19.71 19.29
N PHE A 34 -6.46 -18.77 19.50
CA PHE A 34 -6.78 -17.35 19.49
C PHE A 34 -7.12 -16.94 18.05
N LEU A 35 -8.39 -16.94 17.71
CA LEU A 35 -8.92 -16.56 16.40
C LEU A 35 -9.50 -15.13 16.53
N PRO A 36 -8.75 -14.08 16.13
CA PRO A 36 -9.08 -12.68 16.46
C PRO A 36 -10.29 -12.10 15.67
N PHE A 37 -10.96 -12.93 14.87
CA PHE A 37 -11.96 -12.55 13.87
C PHE A 37 -13.23 -11.89 14.43
N VAL A 38 -13.60 -12.19 15.67
CA VAL A 38 -14.90 -11.72 16.23
C VAL A 38 -14.89 -10.22 16.53
N ARG A 39 -13.72 -9.60 16.75
CA ARG A 39 -13.63 -8.15 17.00
C ARG A 39 -13.32 -7.32 15.75
N MET A 40 -12.87 -7.94 14.66
CA MET A 40 -12.38 -7.22 13.47
C MET A 40 -13.38 -7.11 12.32
N ARG A 41 -14.52 -7.81 12.37
CA ARG A 41 -15.59 -7.61 11.37
C ARG A 41 -16.08 -6.16 11.30
N HIS A 42 -15.98 -5.41 12.41
CA HIS A 42 -16.31 -3.99 12.47
C HIS A 42 -15.14 -3.05 12.13
N ALA A 43 -13.93 -3.57 11.94
CA ALA A 43 -12.72 -2.80 11.64
C ALA A 43 -12.31 -2.88 10.16
N ILE A 44 -12.93 -3.78 9.38
CA ILE A 44 -12.74 -3.88 7.94
C ILE A 44 -13.77 -2.97 7.28
N ASP A 45 -13.30 -2.07 6.42
CA ASP A 45 -14.15 -1.15 5.65
C ASP A 45 -15.11 -1.96 4.76
N ASP A 46 -16.40 -1.62 4.78
CA ASP A 46 -17.45 -2.37 4.07
C ASP A 46 -17.17 -2.45 2.56
N LYS A 47 -16.46 -1.47 1.99
CA LYS A 47 -16.05 -1.45 0.57
C LYS A 47 -15.03 -2.52 0.20
N LEU A 48 -14.23 -3.00 1.15
CA LEU A 48 -13.30 -4.10 0.91
C LEU A 48 -14.03 -5.44 0.86
N LEU A 49 -15.20 -5.54 1.48
CA LEU A 49 -16.03 -6.76 1.47
C LEU A 49 -16.73 -6.97 0.13
N GLU A 50 -16.94 -5.92 -0.66
CA GLU A 50 -17.63 -6.00 -1.96
C GLU A 50 -16.87 -6.79 -3.04
N ASN A 51 -15.56 -7.02 -2.86
CA ASN A 51 -14.71 -7.72 -3.83
C ASN A 51 -14.10 -9.04 -3.31
N ILE A 52 -14.57 -9.57 -2.17
CA ILE A 52 -14.07 -10.82 -1.58
C ILE A 52 -15.04 -11.94 -1.96
N GLU A 53 -14.61 -12.82 -2.87
CA GLU A 53 -15.42 -13.96 -3.30
C GLU A 53 -15.36 -15.13 -2.29
N ASP A 54 -14.23 -15.33 -1.59
CA ASP A 54 -14.04 -16.48 -0.69
C ASP A 54 -13.45 -16.15 0.70
N PHE A 55 -13.78 -17.00 1.67
CA PHE A 55 -13.34 -16.88 3.08
C PHE A 55 -11.82 -16.89 3.25
N ASN A 56 -11.09 -17.63 2.40
CA ASN A 56 -9.63 -17.64 2.43
C ASN A 56 -9.02 -16.28 2.04
N ASP A 57 -9.64 -15.55 1.11
CA ASP A 57 -9.18 -14.22 0.71
C ASP A 57 -9.37 -13.22 1.85
N MET A 58 -10.49 -13.33 2.59
CA MET A 58 -10.71 -12.58 3.81
C MET A 58 -9.64 -12.86 4.86
N VAL A 59 -9.31 -14.13 5.10
CA VAL A 59 -8.27 -14.54 6.06
C VAL A 59 -6.89 -14.04 5.62
N ASN A 60 -6.57 -14.10 4.33
CA ASN A 60 -5.31 -13.60 3.78
C ASN A 60 -5.20 -12.07 3.91
N LEU A 61 -6.26 -11.32 3.60
CA LEU A 61 -6.32 -9.87 3.80
C LEU A 61 -6.14 -9.50 5.28
N LEU A 62 -6.76 -10.24 6.19
CA LEU A 62 -6.63 -10.04 7.63
C LEU A 62 -5.24 -10.37 8.16
N GLN A 63 -4.65 -11.48 7.73
CA GLN A 63 -3.27 -11.83 8.12
C GLN A 63 -2.25 -10.82 7.58
N ARG A 64 -2.49 -10.24 6.40
CA ARG A 64 -1.69 -9.13 5.83
C ARG A 64 -1.83 -7.83 6.62
N GLN A 65 -2.96 -7.58 7.28
CA GLN A 65 -3.16 -6.41 8.15
C GLN A 65 -2.46 -6.54 9.50
N ILE A 66 -2.42 -7.75 10.08
CA ILE A 66 -1.87 -7.99 11.44
C ILE A 66 -0.33 -8.08 11.44
N ARG A 67 0.31 -8.42 10.32
CA ARG A 67 1.79 -8.61 10.22
C ARG A 67 2.58 -7.34 9.83
N GLN A 68 2.00 -6.15 9.88
CA GLN A 68 2.63 -4.94 9.34
C GLN A 68 3.70 -4.34 10.25
N GLU A 69 4.88 -4.95 10.23
CA GLU A 69 6.14 -4.30 10.62
C GLU A 69 6.93 -3.83 9.40
N ASN A 70 6.65 -4.36 8.20
CA ASN A 70 7.37 -4.02 6.98
C ASN A 70 6.46 -3.29 5.98
N HIS A 71 6.31 -1.97 6.16
CA HIS A 71 5.82 -1.11 5.10
C HIS A 71 6.86 -1.11 3.99
N HIS A 72 6.64 -1.83 2.89
CA HIS A 72 7.54 -1.86 1.74
C HIS A 72 6.74 -1.58 0.49
N VAL A 73 7.29 -0.75 -0.39
CA VAL A 73 6.75 -0.49 -1.72
C VAL A 73 7.83 -0.72 -2.76
N ARG A 74 7.46 -1.46 -3.81
CA ARG A 74 8.30 -1.61 -5.00
C ARG A 74 7.64 -0.91 -6.17
N LEU A 75 8.39 -0.04 -6.84
CA LEU A 75 7.93 0.69 -8.02
C LEU A 75 8.36 -0.11 -9.25
N ILE A 76 7.40 -0.63 -10.02
CA ILE A 76 7.65 -1.47 -11.19
C ILE A 76 7.47 -0.64 -12.47
N TYR A 77 8.56 -0.41 -13.20
CA TYR A 77 8.58 0.51 -14.34
C TYR A 77 7.80 -0.02 -15.54
N SER A 78 7.91 -1.33 -15.81
CA SER A 78 7.32 -1.96 -17.01
C SER A 78 5.81 -1.79 -17.08
N ASP A 79 5.15 -1.87 -15.92
CA ASP A 79 3.69 -1.85 -15.83
C ASP A 79 3.15 -0.57 -15.19
N LEU A 80 4.04 0.35 -14.76
CA LEU A 80 3.70 1.58 -14.04
C LEU A 80 2.86 1.30 -12.78
N THR A 81 3.29 0.33 -11.99
CA THR A 81 2.57 -0.14 -10.80
C THR A 81 3.38 0.00 -9.52
N LEU A 82 2.68 0.13 -8.40
CA LEU A 82 3.26 -0.03 -7.07
C LEU A 82 2.91 -1.41 -6.53
N GLU A 83 3.90 -2.20 -6.17
CA GLU A 83 3.69 -3.46 -5.45
C GLU A 83 3.82 -3.21 -3.94
N VAL A 84 2.71 -3.39 -3.23
CA VAL A 84 2.62 -3.24 -1.78
C VAL A 84 2.03 -4.50 -1.19
N ASN A 85 2.85 -5.26 -0.44
CA ASN A 85 2.41 -6.47 0.26
C ASN A 85 1.65 -7.49 -0.62
N ASN A 86 2.03 -7.72 -1.89
CA ASN A 86 1.30 -8.52 -2.90
C ASN A 86 0.00 -7.90 -3.45
N VAL A 87 -0.23 -6.60 -3.26
CA VAL A 87 -1.23 -5.84 -4.02
C VAL A 87 -0.50 -4.99 -5.05
N THR A 88 -0.90 -5.12 -6.30
CA THR A 88 -0.44 -4.30 -7.42
C THR A 88 -1.38 -3.12 -7.58
N VAL A 89 -0.85 -1.91 -7.44
CA VAL A 89 -1.59 -0.66 -7.58
C VAL A 89 -1.20 -0.01 -8.91
N PRO A 90 -2.05 -0.05 -9.94
CA PRO A 90 -1.77 0.60 -11.21
C PRO A 90 -1.85 2.13 -11.07
N LEU A 91 -0.88 2.82 -11.64
CA LEU A 91 -0.87 4.29 -11.72
C LEU A 91 -0.90 4.72 -13.18
N THR A 92 -1.47 5.89 -13.44
CA THR A 92 -1.25 6.57 -14.73
C THR A 92 0.21 6.94 -14.85
N ARG A 93 0.73 7.07 -16.07
CA ARG A 93 2.12 7.51 -16.34
C ARG A 93 2.54 8.71 -15.48
N MET A 94 1.71 9.76 -15.45
CA MET A 94 2.01 10.96 -14.67
C MET A 94 1.95 10.75 -13.15
N ASN A 95 1.04 9.91 -12.66
CA ASN A 95 1.01 9.54 -11.25
C ASN A 95 2.23 8.70 -10.88
N PHE A 96 2.67 7.80 -11.76
CA PHE A 96 3.83 6.96 -11.55
C PHE A 96 5.12 7.80 -11.51
N ILE A 97 5.38 8.64 -12.52
CA ILE A 97 6.55 9.53 -12.56
C ILE A 97 6.58 10.43 -11.31
N PHE A 98 5.42 10.99 -10.92
CA PHE A 98 5.34 11.84 -9.73
C PHE A 98 5.58 11.06 -8.43
N TYR A 99 5.03 9.86 -8.29
CA TYR A 99 5.25 9.01 -7.12
C TYR A 99 6.71 8.56 -7.03
N TYR A 100 7.31 8.17 -8.16
CA TYR A 100 8.72 7.83 -8.27
C TYR A 100 9.61 9.00 -7.82
N TRP A 101 9.33 10.21 -8.30
CA TRP A 101 10.06 11.40 -7.89
C TRP A 101 9.96 11.65 -6.37
N MET A 102 8.77 11.53 -5.78
CA MET A 102 8.60 11.67 -4.33
C MET A 102 9.32 10.57 -3.54
N ALA A 103 9.32 9.33 -4.05
CA ALA A 103 10.04 8.20 -3.48
C ALA A 103 11.56 8.44 -3.53
N LYS A 104 12.08 8.97 -4.64
CA LYS A 104 13.49 9.35 -4.78
C LYS A 104 13.88 10.44 -3.78
N LYS A 105 13.06 11.49 -3.62
CA LYS A 105 13.27 12.52 -2.59
C LYS A 105 13.33 11.92 -1.18
N CYS A 106 12.45 10.97 -0.89
CA CYS A 106 12.45 10.25 0.39
C CYS A 106 13.75 9.47 0.61
N VAL A 107 14.22 8.71 -0.38
CA VAL A 107 15.48 7.96 -0.31
C VAL A 107 16.70 8.88 -0.15
N GLU A 108 16.69 10.03 -0.82
CA GLU A 108 17.72 11.07 -0.70
C GLU A 108 17.67 11.84 0.64
N GLY A 109 16.67 11.58 1.50
CA GLY A 109 16.44 12.35 2.73
C GLY A 109 16.05 13.81 2.48
N SER A 110 15.59 14.11 1.26
CA SER A 110 15.16 15.44 0.83
C SER A 110 13.64 15.60 0.93
N VAL A 111 13.18 16.84 1.01
CA VAL A 111 11.75 17.17 1.10
C VAL A 111 11.36 18.14 0.00
N VAL A 112 10.13 18.04 -0.49
CA VAL A 112 9.62 18.96 -1.51
C VAL A 112 8.94 20.13 -0.83
N ARG A 113 9.59 21.29 -0.84
CA ARG A 113 9.08 22.50 -0.20
C ARG A 113 7.93 23.12 -0.99
N TYR A 114 7.00 23.69 -0.23
CA TYR A 114 5.81 24.41 -0.67
C TYR A 114 6.12 25.90 -0.82
N ASP A 115 7.26 26.20 -1.43
CA ASP A 115 7.80 27.55 -1.55
C ASP A 115 7.64 27.99 -3.02
N PHE A 116 6.43 27.84 -3.55
CA PHE A 116 5.98 28.65 -4.68
C PHE A 116 5.82 30.06 -4.11
N GLU A 117 6.72 31.00 -4.45
CA GLU A 117 6.68 32.36 -3.89
C GLU A 117 5.28 32.98 -4.08
N PRO A 118 4.89 33.99 -3.28
CA PRO A 118 3.67 34.74 -3.54
C PRO A 118 3.81 35.53 -4.87
N GLY A 119 3.54 34.86 -5.98
CA GLY A 119 3.79 35.35 -7.34
C GLY A 119 4.26 34.26 -8.29
N ASP A 120 5.18 33.40 -7.84
CA ASP A 120 5.70 32.27 -8.63
C ASP A 120 4.90 31.01 -8.35
N SER A 121 3.84 30.83 -9.12
CA SER A 121 2.96 29.65 -9.08
C SER A 121 3.58 28.39 -9.72
N VAL A 122 4.88 28.43 -10.03
CA VAL A 122 5.62 27.42 -10.80
C VAL A 122 7.01 27.14 -10.23
N SER A 123 7.55 25.95 -10.47
CA SER A 123 8.93 25.57 -10.12
C SER A 123 9.62 24.94 -11.33
N MET A 124 10.63 25.63 -11.86
CA MET A 124 11.48 25.12 -12.95
C MET A 124 12.37 23.97 -12.48
N THR A 125 12.83 24.02 -11.23
CA THR A 125 13.65 22.97 -10.62
C THR A 125 12.87 21.66 -10.55
N TYR A 126 11.64 21.69 -10.03
CA TYR A 126 10.83 20.47 -9.90
C TYR A 126 10.37 19.92 -11.26
N SER A 127 10.14 20.77 -12.26
CA SER A 127 9.90 20.27 -13.62
C SER A 127 11.15 19.57 -14.18
N ALA A 128 12.34 20.17 -14.05
CA ALA A 128 13.58 19.55 -14.51
C ALA A 128 13.85 18.21 -13.82
N GLU A 129 13.58 18.10 -12.52
CA GLU A 129 13.70 16.84 -11.78
C GLU A 129 12.73 15.76 -12.28
N LEU A 130 11.52 16.13 -12.72
CA LEU A 130 10.58 15.17 -13.31
C LEU A 130 11.03 14.70 -14.70
N PHE A 131 11.66 15.57 -15.50
CA PHE A 131 12.29 15.15 -16.76
C PHE A 131 13.39 14.11 -16.51
N VAL A 132 14.25 14.34 -15.50
CA VAL A 132 15.25 13.34 -15.10
C VAL A 132 14.60 12.00 -14.68
N CYS A 133 13.44 12.05 -14.02
CA CYS A 133 12.72 10.82 -13.67
C CYS A 133 12.23 10.06 -14.91
N VAL A 134 11.87 10.76 -16.00
CA VAL A 134 11.49 10.10 -17.26
C VAL A 134 12.65 9.30 -17.84
N ASP A 135 13.85 9.89 -17.87
CA ASP A 135 15.06 9.21 -18.36
C ASP A 135 15.47 8.01 -17.50
N GLU A 136 15.13 8.03 -16.21
CA GLU A 136 15.41 6.91 -15.30
C GLU A 136 14.38 5.77 -15.39
N ILE A 137 13.12 6.08 -15.71
CA ILE A 137 12.03 5.11 -15.76
C ILE A 137 11.95 4.46 -17.15
N PHE A 138 12.12 5.24 -18.22
CA PHE A 138 11.92 4.80 -19.60
C PHE A 138 13.23 4.81 -20.37
N ALA A 139 13.48 3.75 -21.15
CA ALA A 139 14.65 3.69 -22.00
C ALA A 139 14.60 4.77 -23.09
N GLU A 140 15.69 5.52 -23.24
CA GLU A 140 15.81 6.62 -24.19
C GLU A 140 15.42 6.20 -25.62
N GLY A 141 14.58 7.00 -26.26
CA GLY A 141 14.15 6.79 -27.65
C GLY A 141 13.04 5.75 -27.86
N THR A 142 12.50 5.16 -26.79
CA THR A 142 11.26 4.37 -26.85
C THR A 142 10.03 5.26 -27.02
N ASP A 143 8.93 4.69 -27.54
CA ASP A 143 7.66 5.41 -27.68
C ASP A 143 7.16 5.92 -26.32
N GLU A 144 7.34 5.12 -25.26
CA GLU A 144 6.98 5.51 -23.89
C GLU A 144 7.80 6.69 -23.39
N HIS A 145 9.11 6.70 -23.66
CA HIS A 145 10.01 7.81 -23.31
C HIS A 145 9.60 9.09 -24.04
N ILE A 146 9.43 9.04 -25.36
CA ILE A 146 9.04 10.21 -26.18
C ILE A 146 7.69 10.75 -25.70
N THR A 147 6.70 9.87 -25.51
CA THR A 147 5.37 10.30 -25.05
C THR A 147 5.41 10.93 -23.66
N ALA A 148 6.23 10.40 -22.75
CA ALA A 148 6.40 10.97 -21.41
C ALA A 148 7.03 12.37 -21.43
N ILE A 149 8.02 12.58 -22.31
CA ILE A 149 8.65 13.90 -22.53
C ILE A 149 7.62 14.89 -23.07
N GLU A 150 6.88 14.54 -24.14
CA GLU A 150 5.85 15.41 -24.72
C GLU A 150 4.74 15.76 -23.71
N ASP A 151 4.31 14.78 -22.92
CA ASP A 151 3.35 14.96 -21.83
C ASP A 151 3.86 15.97 -20.78
N LEU A 152 5.15 15.93 -20.44
CA LEU A 152 5.76 16.88 -19.50
C LEU A 152 5.94 18.27 -20.11
N GLU A 153 6.45 18.36 -21.34
CA GLU A 153 6.66 19.63 -22.06
C GLU A 153 5.35 20.41 -22.20
N SER A 154 4.28 19.73 -22.64
CA SER A 154 2.96 20.35 -22.81
C SER A 154 2.36 20.88 -21.50
N ARG A 155 2.75 20.33 -20.35
CA ARG A 155 2.26 20.73 -19.03
C ARG A 155 3.14 21.76 -18.34
N PHE A 156 4.45 21.69 -18.57
CA PHE A 156 5.48 22.41 -17.83
C PHE A 156 6.29 23.38 -18.67
N GLU A 157 5.71 23.90 -19.77
CA GLU A 157 6.29 24.98 -20.57
C GLU A 157 6.83 26.14 -19.71
N ASN A 158 6.15 26.45 -18.59
CA ASN A 158 6.55 27.49 -17.64
C ASN A 158 6.92 26.93 -16.26
N GLY A 159 7.28 25.65 -16.17
CA GLY A 159 7.61 24.95 -14.93
C GLY A 159 6.42 24.27 -14.26
N LEU A 160 6.74 23.49 -13.21
CA LEU A 160 5.75 22.69 -12.49
C LEU A 160 4.84 23.60 -11.66
N LYS A 161 3.55 23.60 -11.98
CA LYS A 161 2.54 24.38 -11.25
C LYS A 161 2.16 23.73 -9.94
N LYS A 162 1.91 24.54 -8.91
CA LYS A 162 1.36 24.07 -7.62
C LYS A 162 0.10 23.20 -7.79
N ARG A 163 -0.81 23.62 -8.67
CA ARG A 163 -2.05 22.87 -8.94
C ARG A 163 -1.77 21.44 -9.43
N PHE A 164 -0.78 21.26 -10.31
CA PHE A 164 -0.40 19.93 -10.76
C PHE A 164 0.03 19.06 -9.58
N PHE A 165 0.88 19.58 -8.69
CA PHE A 165 1.35 18.88 -7.50
C PHE A 165 0.19 18.46 -6.58
N ASP A 166 -0.73 19.38 -6.31
CA ASP A 166 -1.89 19.13 -5.46
C ASP A 166 -2.84 18.09 -6.10
N ASP A 167 -3.09 18.20 -7.41
CA ASP A 167 -3.93 17.26 -8.17
C ASP A 167 -3.33 15.83 -8.13
N ARG A 168 -2.01 15.67 -8.36
CA ARG A 168 -1.35 14.35 -8.29
C ARG A 168 -1.47 13.73 -6.90
N LYS A 169 -1.28 14.53 -5.84
CA LYS A 169 -1.43 14.04 -4.46
C LYS A 169 -2.84 13.52 -4.17
N VAL A 170 -3.86 14.24 -4.63
CA VAL A 170 -5.25 13.83 -4.43
C VAL A 170 -5.52 12.53 -5.17
N GLU A 171 -5.20 12.45 -6.45
CA GLU A 171 -5.47 11.25 -7.26
C GLU A 171 -4.70 10.02 -6.75
N ILE A 172 -3.40 10.17 -6.43
CA ILE A 172 -2.61 9.07 -5.85
C ILE A 172 -3.19 8.62 -4.52
N LYS A 173 -3.64 9.57 -3.67
CA LYS A 173 -4.28 9.23 -2.39
C LYS A 173 -5.56 8.44 -2.61
N GLU A 174 -6.40 8.83 -3.56
CA GLU A 174 -7.64 8.13 -3.89
C GLU A 174 -7.35 6.70 -4.37
N ILE A 175 -6.40 6.54 -5.30
CA ILE A 175 -5.99 5.22 -5.81
C ILE A 175 -5.41 4.35 -4.70
N LEU A 176 -4.48 4.87 -3.89
CA LEU A 176 -3.89 4.12 -2.78
C LEU A 176 -4.94 3.72 -1.74
N THR A 177 -5.88 4.61 -1.43
CA THR A 177 -6.98 4.31 -0.48
C THR A 177 -7.89 3.22 -1.04
N GLN A 178 -8.18 3.26 -2.34
CA GLN A 178 -8.99 2.25 -3.02
C GLN A 178 -8.34 0.86 -2.96
N TYR A 179 -7.04 0.75 -3.27
CA TYR A 179 -6.36 -0.55 -3.37
C TYR A 179 -5.84 -1.08 -2.02
N LEU A 180 -5.42 -0.20 -1.11
CA LEU A 180 -4.76 -0.57 0.14
C LEU A 180 -5.64 -0.41 1.38
N GLY A 181 -6.77 0.30 1.25
CA GLY A 181 -7.72 0.55 2.35
C GLY A 181 -7.03 1.17 3.56
N VAL A 182 -7.21 0.54 4.72
CA VAL A 182 -6.63 0.98 6.00
C VAL A 182 -5.11 1.07 6.01
N ASN A 183 -4.42 0.44 5.05
CA ASN A 183 -2.96 0.45 4.94
C ASN A 183 -2.42 1.63 4.11
N ALA A 184 -3.29 2.30 3.35
CA ALA A 184 -2.90 3.43 2.49
C ALA A 184 -2.11 4.54 3.20
N PRO A 185 -2.43 4.95 4.46
CA PRO A 185 -1.78 6.07 5.13
C PRO A 185 -0.25 6.00 5.25
N SER A 186 0.36 4.81 5.18
CA SER A 186 1.82 4.62 5.23
C SER A 186 2.51 4.96 3.90
N TYR A 187 1.78 4.95 2.79
CA TYR A 187 2.28 5.12 1.42
C TYR A 187 1.89 6.46 0.79
N LEU A 188 1.17 7.31 1.52
CA LEU A 188 0.69 8.61 1.03
C LEU A 188 1.80 9.65 0.97
N ILE A 189 1.63 10.58 0.04
CA ILE A 189 2.39 11.83 -0.02
C ILE A 189 1.62 12.87 0.81
N GLU A 190 2.21 13.30 1.93
CA GLU A 190 1.55 14.17 2.90
C GLU A 190 2.40 15.39 3.24
N LYS A 191 1.77 16.40 3.86
CA LYS A 191 2.50 17.53 4.44
C LYS A 191 3.26 17.04 5.67
N ILE A 192 4.52 17.44 5.78
CA ILE A 192 5.34 17.13 6.95
C ILE A 192 4.91 18.04 8.11
N PRO A 193 4.55 17.48 9.28
CA PRO A 193 4.13 18.28 10.43
C PRO A 193 5.16 19.34 10.81
N GLY A 194 4.71 20.59 11.00
CA GLY A 194 5.58 21.71 11.36
C GLY A 194 6.43 22.28 10.22
N GLN A 195 6.32 21.75 8.99
CA GLN A 195 7.08 22.22 7.84
C GLN A 195 6.17 22.63 6.68
N LYS A 196 6.62 23.60 5.88
CA LYS A 196 6.03 23.91 4.56
C LYS A 196 6.60 22.97 3.51
N ALA A 197 6.52 21.66 3.74
CA ALA A 197 7.08 20.67 2.84
C ALA A 197 6.20 19.43 2.78
N ASN A 198 6.36 18.66 1.71
CA ASN A 198 5.70 17.37 1.50
C ASN A 198 6.74 16.26 1.44
N GLY A 199 6.33 15.08 1.89
CA GLY A 199 7.14 13.88 1.89
C GLY A 199 6.28 12.65 2.11
N MET A 200 6.95 11.53 2.36
CA MET A 200 6.34 10.22 2.61
C MET A 200 6.69 9.78 4.02
N LYS A 201 5.86 8.91 4.62
CA LYS A 201 6.15 8.29 5.92
C LYS A 201 7.12 7.11 5.84
N LEU A 202 7.31 6.57 4.63
CA LEU A 202 8.25 5.49 4.38
C LEU A 202 9.68 5.92 4.72
N GLN A 203 10.49 4.93 5.09
CA GLN A 203 11.93 5.08 5.26
C GLN A 203 12.66 4.71 3.96
N PRO A 204 13.90 5.16 3.73
CA PRO A 204 14.64 4.84 2.51
C PRO A 204 14.76 3.33 2.22
N ASN A 205 14.91 2.50 3.26
CA ASN A 205 15.00 1.03 3.13
C ASN A 205 13.65 0.33 2.88
N GLN A 206 12.56 1.10 2.80
CA GLN A 206 11.20 0.63 2.55
C GLN A 206 10.76 0.89 1.09
N ILE A 207 11.65 1.45 0.27
CA ILE A 207 11.40 1.82 -1.11
C ILE A 207 12.36 1.03 -1.99
N GLU A 208 11.81 0.27 -2.92
CA GLU A 208 12.55 -0.43 -3.95
C GLU A 208 12.14 0.08 -5.34
N PHE A 209 13.12 0.24 -6.21
CA PHE A 209 12.95 0.67 -7.59
C PHE A 209 13.28 -0.51 -8.51
N GLY A 210 12.37 -0.89 -9.42
CA GLY A 210 12.47 -2.14 -10.17
C GLY A 210 11.81 -2.16 -11.53
#